data_AF-A0A8C5Z908-F1
#
_entry.id   AF-A0A8C5Z908-F1
#
_cell.length_a   1.000
_cell.length_b   1.000
_cell.length_c   1.000
_cell.angle_alpha   90.00
_cell.angle_beta   90.00
_cell.angle_gamma   90.00
#
_symmetry.space_group_name_H-M   'P 1'
#
loop_
_entity.id
_entity.type
_entity.pdbx_description
1 polymer ?
#
loop_
_entity_poly.entity_id
_entity_poly.type
_entity_poly.pdbx_seq_one_letter_code
_entity_poly.pdbx_strand_id
1 'polypeptide(L)' 'MAPSQQSRVLRCCSCRLFQAHQVKKSLKWTCKACGEKQSLLKVYGEGSGADCRRHVQKLNLLQGQVSELSLRPQLVRGSI' A
#
# COMPACT_ATOMS: atom_id res chain seq x y z
N MET A 1 -23.77 -19.27 -7.49
CA MET A 1 -23.18 -17.99 -7.03
C MET A 1 -21.69 -18.22 -6.86
N ALA A 2 -20.84 -17.64 -7.73
CA ALA A 2 -19.39 -17.81 -7.61
C ALA A 2 -18.90 -17.17 -6.30
N PRO A 3 -17.94 -17.78 -5.58
CA PRO A 3 -17.43 -17.21 -4.34
C PRO A 3 -16.84 -15.84 -4.65
N SER A 4 -17.43 -14.79 -4.06
CA SER A 4 -16.99 -13.41 -4.19
C SER A 4 -15.53 -13.33 -3.73
N GLN A 5 -14.60 -13.30 -4.69
CA GLN A 5 -13.18 -13.27 -4.39
C GLN A 5 -12.82 -11.92 -3.76
N GLN A 6 -12.83 -11.88 -2.43
CA GLN A 6 -12.47 -10.70 -1.67
C GLN A 6 -10.99 -10.39 -1.90
N SER A 7 -10.70 -9.10 -2.01
CA SER A 7 -9.36 -8.55 -2.06
C SER A 7 -9.10 -7.78 -0.78
N ARG A 8 -7.83 -7.71 -0.40
CA ARG A 8 -7.34 -6.98 0.76
C ARG A 8 -6.18 -6.08 0.39
N VAL A 9 -6.11 -4.92 1.02
CA VAL A 9 -5.10 -3.89 0.80
C VAL A 9 -4.03 -3.98 1.88
N LEU A 10 -2.80 -4.20 1.45
CA LEU A 10 -1.65 -4.49 2.30
C LEU A 10 -0.54 -3.49 2.04
N ARG A 11 0.32 -3.27 3.03
CA ARG A 11 1.49 -2.40 2.92
C ARG A 11 2.77 -3.21 3.00
N CYS A 12 3.70 -2.97 2.08
CA CYS A 12 5.02 -3.61 2.12
C CYS A 12 5.88 -3.02 3.25
N CYS A 13 6.65 -3.86 3.94
CA CYS A 13 7.54 -3.40 5.01
C CYS A 13 8.82 -2.73 4.47
N SER A 14 9.29 -3.16 3.30
CA SER A 14 10.49 -2.61 2.66
C SER A 14 10.19 -1.31 1.90
N CYS A 15 9.40 -1.39 0.82
CA CYS A 15 9.14 -0.22 -0.03
C CYS A 15 7.93 0.63 0.41
N ARG A 16 7.23 0.27 1.50
CA ARG A 16 6.05 0.98 2.04
C ARG A 16 4.86 1.17 1.10
N LEU A 17 4.90 0.58 -0.10
CA LEU A 17 3.82 0.65 -1.08
C LEU A 17 2.63 -0.20 -0.68
N PHE A 18 1.45 0.34 -0.96
CA PHE A 18 0.16 -0.32 -0.79
C PHE A 18 -0.16 -1.15 -2.03
N GLN A 19 -0.68 -2.35 -1.80
CA GLN A 19 -0.98 -3.34 -2.84
C GLN A 19 -2.26 -4.10 -2.51
N ALA A 20 -3.09 -4.32 -3.54
CA ALA A 20 -4.26 -5.18 -3.43
C ALA A 20 -3.83 -6.63 -3.70
N HIS A 21 -4.10 -7.51 -2.74
CA HIS A 21 -3.92 -8.94 -2.86
C HIS A 21 -5.25 -9.64 -2.64
N GLN A 22 -5.48 -10.71 -3.39
CA GLN A 22 -6.63 -11.55 -3.15
C GLN A 22 -6.53 -12.21 -1.78
N VAL A 23 -7.64 -12.28 -1.05
CA VAL A 23 -7.72 -12.94 0.25
C VAL A 23 -7.43 -14.43 0.06
N LYS A 24 -6.23 -14.84 0.45
CA LYS A 24 -5.82 -16.24 0.51
C LYS A 24 -5.83 -16.71 1.95
N LYS A 25 -5.96 -18.03 2.15
CA LYS A 25 -5.83 -18.69 3.45
C LYS A 25 -4.43 -18.53 4.06
N SER A 26 -3.41 -18.37 3.21
CA SER A 26 -2.04 -18.08 3.64
C SER A 26 -1.86 -16.60 3.92
N LEU A 27 -1.18 -16.31 5.04
CA LEU A 27 -0.73 -14.98 5.43
C LEU A 27 0.58 -14.58 4.71
N LYS A 28 1.19 -15.46 3.92
CA LYS A 28 2.44 -15.13 3.20
C LYS A 28 2.12 -14.49 1.85
N TRP A 29 2.78 -13.37 1.55
CA TRP A 29 2.65 -12.68 0.27
C TRP A 29 3.96 -12.04 -0.16
N THR A 30 4.08 -11.75 -1.45
CA THR A 30 5.30 -11.15 -2.01
C THR A 30 4.96 -9.78 -2.56
N CYS A 31 5.77 -8.78 -2.23
CA CYS A 31 5.64 -7.45 -2.79
C CYS A 31 5.89 -7.50 -4.31
N LYS A 32 4.92 -7.07 -5.13
CA LYS A 32 5.09 -6.99 -6.59
C LYS A 32 6.00 -5.84 -7.02
N ALA A 33 6.17 -4.83 -6.17
CA ALA A 33 6.99 -3.66 -6.49
C ALA A 33 8.48 -3.92 -6.21
N CYS A 34 8.83 -4.49 -5.06
CA CYS A 34 10.23 -4.74 -4.67
C CYS A 34 10.64 -6.21 -4.62
N GLY A 35 9.70 -7.16 -4.79
CA GLY A 35 10.00 -8.59 -4.75
C GLY A 35 10.13 -9.21 -3.35
N GLU A 36 10.02 -8.40 -2.28
CA GLU A 36 10.23 -8.86 -0.91
C GLU A 36 9.14 -9.85 -0.44
N LYS A 37 9.56 -10.97 0.16
CA LYS A 37 8.64 -11.97 0.71
C LYS A 37 8.33 -11.61 2.15
N GLN A 38 7.05 -11.42 2.46
CA GLN A 38 6.63 -10.89 3.75
C GLN A 38 5.34 -11.54 4.23
N SER A 39 5.11 -11.49 5.53
CA SER A 39 3.87 -11.96 6.15
C SER A 39 2.83 -10.84 6.22
N LEU A 40 1.58 -11.23 6.28
CA LEU A 40 0.44 -10.38 6.47
C LEU A 40 0.42 -9.91 7.92
N LEU A 41 0.90 -8.70 8.17
CA LEU A 41 0.90 -8.11 9.52
C LEU A 41 -0.38 -7.31 9.77
N LYS A 42 -0.76 -6.47 8.82
CA LYS A 42 -1.90 -5.57 8.94
C LYS A 42 -2.63 -5.42 7.62
N VAL A 43 -3.95 -5.47 7.70
CA VAL A 43 -4.83 -5.20 6.57
C VAL A 43 -5.38 -3.80 6.70
N TYR A 44 -5.24 -2.99 5.64
CA TYR A 44 -5.66 -1.59 5.60
C TYR A 44 -7.08 -1.43 5.01
N GLY A 45 -7.58 -2.47 4.34
CA GLY A 45 -8.96 -2.54 3.86
C GLY A 45 -9.23 -3.87 3.18
N GLU A 46 -10.45 -4.37 3.25
CA GLU A 46 -10.90 -5.59 2.57
C GLU A 46 -12.21 -5.30 1.84
N GLY A 47 -12.42 -5.93 0.68
CA GLY A 47 -13.62 -5.71 -0.12
C GLY A 47 -13.51 -6.29 -1.52
N SER A 48 -14.30 -5.73 -2.44
CA SER A 48 -14.25 -6.12 -3.84
C SER A 48 -12.94 -5.68 -4.49
N GLY A 49 -12.46 -6.44 -5.48
CA GLY A 49 -11.23 -6.07 -6.21
C GLY A 49 -11.26 -4.67 -6.81
N ALA A 50 -12.43 -4.17 -7.23
CA ALA A 50 -12.61 -2.80 -7.73
C ALA A 50 -12.38 -1.73 -6.65
N ASP A 51 -12.96 -1.92 -5.46
CA ASP A 51 -12.81 -0.99 -4.35
C ASP A 51 -11.38 -1.00 -3.81
N CYS A 52 -10.76 -2.18 -3.69
CA CYS A 52 -9.37 -2.30 -3.28
C CYS A 52 -8.42 -1.59 -4.25
N ARG A 53 -8.67 -1.63 -5.58
CA ARG A 53 -7.85 -0.90 -6.56
C ARG A 53 -7.90 0.60 -6.35
N ARG A 54 -9.10 1.17 -6.19
CA ARG A 54 -9.29 2.61 -5.90
C ARG A 54 -8.62 3.00 -4.59
N HIS A 55 -8.78 2.17 -3.56
CA HIS A 55 -8.20 2.40 -2.25
C HIS A 55 -6.66 2.38 -2.29
N VAL A 56 -6.06 1.40 -2.97
CA VAL A 56 -4.60 1.33 -3.17
C VAL A 56 -4.07 2.55 -3.90
N GLN A 57 -4.75 2.99 -4.97
CA GLN A 57 -4.34 4.16 -5.72
C GLN A 57 -4.33 5.42 -4.82
N LYS A 58 -5.39 5.61 -4.04
CA LYS A 58 -5.49 6.72 -3.08
C LYS A 58 -4.41 6.64 -2.00
N LEU A 59 -4.19 5.46 -1.40
CA LEU A 59 -3.19 5.28 -0.36
C LEU A 59 -1.76 5.49 -0.88
N ASN A 60 -1.44 5.00 -2.08
CA ASN A 60 -0.12 5.22 -2.68
C ASN A 60 0.11 6.69 -3.04
N LEU A 61 -0.91 7.40 -3.52
CA LEU A 61 -0.83 8.84 -3.77
C LEU A 61 -0.54 9.62 -2.48
N LEU A 62 -1.30 9.34 -1.41
CA LEU A 62 -1.09 9.96 -0.10
C LEU A 62 0.28 9.59 0.49
N GLN A 63 0.72 8.34 0.31
CA GLN A 63 2.04 7.90 0.78
C GLN A 63 3.17 8.59 0.02
N GLY A 64 3.02 8.82 -1.28
CA GLY A 64 3.95 9.62 -2.09
C GLY A 64 4.04 11.04 -1.56
N GLN A 65 2.90 11.69 -1.33
CA GLN A 65 2.85 13.04 -0.76
C GLN A 65 3.52 13.11 0.63
N VAL A 66 3.24 12.17 1.52
CA VAL A 66 3.89 12.13 2.85
C VAL A 66 5.39 11.86 2.73
N SER A 67 5.82 11.00 1.80
CA SER A 67 7.24 10.75 1.56
C SER A 67 7.95 11.99 1.03
N GLU A 68 7.31 12.76 0.14
CA GLU A 68 7.86 14.03 -0.37
C GLU A 68 7.85 15.14 0.67
N LEU A 69 6.80 15.21 1.50
CA LEU A 69 6.73 16.17 2.62
C LEU A 69 7.78 15.87 3.69
N SER A 70 8.06 14.59 3.94
CA SER A 70 9.13 14.18 4.86
C SER A 70 10.54 14.42 4.30
N LEU A 71 10.68 14.63 2.98
CA LEU A 71 11.94 14.93 2.30
C LEU A 71 12.16 16.43 2.08
N ARG A 72 11.32 17.31 2.63
CA ARG A 72 11.66 18.73 2.74
C ARG A 72 12.45 18.98 4.03
N PRO A 73 13.80 19.06 4.01
CA PRO A 73 14.45 19.96 4.94
C PRO A 73 13.88 21.35 4.68
N GLN A 74 13.60 22.09 5.74
CA GLN A 74 13.11 23.46 5.71
C GLN A 74 14.09 24.35 4.93
N LEU A 75 14.00 24.43 3.61
CA LEU A 75 14.70 25.44 2.82
C LEU A 75 13.82 26.70 2.75
N VAL A 76 13.51 27.29 3.90
CA VAL A 76 12.95 28.64 4.01
C VAL A 76 13.80 29.47 4.97
N ARG A 77 15.06 29.67 4.60
CA ARG A 77 15.84 30.84 5.03
C ARG A 77 16.66 31.34 3.86
N GLY A 78 15.96 31.78 2.81
CA GLY A 78 16.52 32.77 1.90
C GLY A 78 16.69 34.07 2.69
N SER A 79 17.93 34.40 3.04
CA SER A 79 18.33 35.72 3.51
C SER A 79 19.13 36.34 2.38
N ILE A 80 18.53 37.28 1.66
CA ILE A 80 19.21 38.33 0.91
C ILE A 80 18.71 39.65 1.48
#